data_AF-A0AAV8EH31-F1
#
_entry.id   AF-A0AAV8EH31-F1
#
_cell.length_a   1.000
_cell.length_b   1.000
_cell.length_c   1.000
_cell.angle_alpha   90.00
_cell.angle_beta   90.00
_cell.angle_gamma   90.00
#
_symmetry.space_group_name_H-M   'P 1'
#
loop_
_entity.id
_entity.type
_entity.pdbx_description
1 polymer ?
#
loop_
_entity_poly.entity_id
_entity_poly.type
_entity_poly.pdbx_seq_one_letter_code
_entity_poly.pdbx_strand_id
1 'polypeptide(L)'
;MSRFKVFSGILSDDPLMNPDFYNWNRVKLRYCDGGSFAGDSEFQTLNKTIYLRGQKIWTAIIDDLLNKGLNHAAKVLLSGCSAGGLAVFHHCDQLAQLLPEAKSVKCLSDAGFFVDLTDISGSNTIRPFFASLVSLQGIAKFLNKKCVASYGDPLTCFFPQYAIRYISSPFFILNPAYDMFQFTHCFVPPSSDPSGQWSKCKLNQDECSAAQIEVLQGLRNQTLKALEPFNLSTGGTFINSCLAHCQSELQDSWFAPDSPRLGNKRQLVTGTLKERL
;
A
#
# COMPACT_ATOMS: atom_id res chain seq x y z
N MET A 1 -5.74 -22.63 -3.91
CA MET A 1 -5.54 -21.75 -2.72
C MET A 1 -6.13 -22.41 -1.49
N SER A 2 -5.44 -22.39 -0.35
CA SER A 2 -6.00 -22.86 0.93
C SER A 2 -7.22 -22.02 1.35
N ARG A 3 -8.23 -22.66 1.94
CA ARG A 3 -9.40 -21.99 2.55
C ARG A 3 -9.00 -21.15 3.77
N PHE A 4 -7.92 -21.53 4.46
CA PHE A 4 -7.43 -20.83 5.64
C PHE A 4 -6.28 -19.88 5.26
N LYS A 5 -6.22 -18.73 5.95
CA LYS A 5 -5.08 -17.82 5.95
C LYS A 5 -4.52 -17.78 7.36
N VAL A 6 -3.21 -17.94 7.47
CA VAL A 6 -2.51 -17.74 8.74
C VAL A 6 -2.51 -16.26 9.05
N PHE A 7 -2.84 -15.92 10.29
CA PHE A 7 -2.72 -14.57 10.80
C PHE A 7 -1.38 -14.43 11.53
N SER A 8 -0.60 -13.44 11.14
CA SER A 8 0.73 -13.13 11.64
C SER A 8 0.94 -11.62 11.67
N GLY A 9 1.99 -11.15 12.34
CA GLY A 9 2.26 -9.72 12.48
C GLY A 9 1.08 -9.01 13.13
N ILE A 10 0.60 -7.94 12.48
CA ILE A 10 -0.53 -7.12 12.92
C ILE A 10 -1.84 -7.90 13.10
N LEU A 11 -1.96 -9.09 12.51
CA LEU A 11 -3.13 -9.97 12.64
C LEU A 11 -2.96 -11.07 13.70
N SER A 12 -1.78 -11.25 14.29
CA SER A 12 -1.57 -12.27 15.33
C SER A 12 -2.47 -12.01 16.56
N ASP A 13 -2.99 -13.06 17.20
CA ASP A 13 -3.67 -13.00 18.52
C ASP A 13 -2.73 -13.28 19.69
N ASP A 14 -1.46 -13.57 19.43
CA ASP A 14 -0.49 -13.70 20.50
C ASP A 14 -0.09 -12.29 20.99
N PRO A 15 -0.38 -11.91 22.24
CA PRO A 15 -0.01 -10.60 22.80
C PRO A 15 1.52 -10.38 22.83
N LEU A 16 2.34 -11.43 22.81
CA LEU A 16 3.79 -11.32 22.69
C LEU A 16 4.24 -10.95 21.28
N MET A 17 3.41 -11.22 20.28
CA MET A 17 3.69 -11.00 18.86
C MET A 17 2.96 -9.76 18.29
N ASN A 18 1.84 -9.36 18.90
CA ASN A 18 1.00 -8.24 18.47
C ASN A 18 0.38 -7.50 19.68
N PRO A 19 1.19 -6.84 20.52
CA PRO A 19 0.73 -6.31 21.81
C PRO A 19 -0.40 -5.28 21.71
N ASP A 20 -0.53 -4.58 20.58
CA ASP A 20 -1.54 -3.52 20.41
C ASP A 20 -2.89 -4.03 19.88
N PHE A 21 -2.89 -5.05 19.02
CA PHE A 21 -4.09 -5.49 18.29
C PHE A 21 -4.47 -6.95 18.51
N TYR A 22 -3.76 -7.69 19.38
CA TYR A 22 -3.98 -9.13 19.57
C TYR A 22 -5.43 -9.52 19.87
N ASN A 23 -6.17 -8.68 20.60
CA ASN A 23 -7.56 -8.93 20.99
C ASN A 23 -8.62 -8.29 20.08
N TRP A 24 -8.22 -7.70 18.94
CA TRP A 24 -9.15 -7.09 18.01
C TRP A 24 -9.87 -8.15 17.16
N ASN A 25 -11.05 -7.78 16.64
CA ASN A 25 -11.66 -8.52 15.54
C ASN A 25 -10.79 -8.36 14.30
N ARG A 26 -10.42 -9.49 13.67
CA ARG A 26 -9.45 -9.53 12.56
C ARG A 26 -10.11 -10.10 11.32
N VAL A 27 -9.98 -9.39 10.21
CA VAL A 27 -10.57 -9.77 8.91
C VAL A 27 -9.51 -9.64 7.82
N LYS A 28 -9.36 -10.68 7.00
CA LYS A 28 -8.46 -10.67 5.84
C LYS A 28 -9.26 -10.70 4.55
N LEU A 29 -9.25 -9.58 3.82
CA LEU A 29 -9.81 -9.49 2.47
C LEU A 29 -8.85 -10.19 1.49
N ARG A 30 -9.35 -11.17 0.74
CA ARG A 30 -8.56 -11.86 -0.28
C ARG A 30 -8.56 -11.04 -1.57
N TYR A 31 -7.39 -10.66 -2.02
CA TYR A 31 -7.20 -9.92 -3.27
C TYR A 31 -7.41 -10.83 -4.48
N CYS A 32 -8.37 -10.49 -5.34
CA CYS A 32 -8.73 -11.28 -6.52
C CYS A 32 -9.18 -10.45 -7.74
N ASP A 33 -9.14 -9.12 -7.67
CA ASP A 33 -9.58 -8.22 -8.74
C ASP A 33 -8.44 -7.67 -9.60
N GLY A 34 -7.21 -7.64 -9.06
CA GLY A 34 -6.03 -7.16 -9.79
C GLY A 34 -5.94 -5.64 -9.95
N GLY A 35 -6.84 -4.85 -9.34
CA GLY A 35 -6.88 -3.39 -9.45
C GLY A 35 -7.04 -2.69 -8.10
N SER A 36 -6.43 -3.25 -7.05
CA SER A 36 -6.44 -2.69 -5.69
C SER A 36 -7.84 -2.35 -5.17
N PHE A 37 -8.84 -3.20 -5.49
CA PHE A 37 -10.24 -3.00 -5.14
C PHE A 37 -10.92 -1.75 -5.74
N ALA A 38 -10.29 -1.05 -6.69
CA ALA A 38 -10.74 0.28 -7.14
C ALA A 38 -11.50 0.28 -8.49
N GLY A 39 -11.70 -0.88 -9.15
CA GLY A 39 -12.24 -0.97 -10.52
C GLY A 39 -13.61 -1.63 -10.64
N ASP A 40 -14.35 -1.30 -11.71
CA ASP A 40 -15.58 -2.00 -12.12
C ASP A 40 -15.76 -1.86 -13.63
N SER A 41 -15.29 -2.87 -14.36
CA SER A 41 -15.38 -2.95 -15.82
C SER A 41 -15.56 -4.38 -16.31
N GLU A 42 -15.94 -4.51 -17.57
CA GLU A 42 -16.01 -5.77 -18.29
C GLU A 42 -15.09 -5.68 -19.50
N PHE A 43 -14.28 -6.72 -19.70
CA PHE A 43 -13.45 -6.85 -20.88
C PHE A 43 -13.94 -8.03 -21.72
N GLN A 44 -14.45 -7.73 -22.91
CA GLN A 44 -14.95 -8.74 -23.84
C GLN A 44 -13.78 -9.29 -24.66
N THR A 45 -13.56 -10.60 -24.57
CA THR A 45 -12.70 -11.35 -25.51
C THR A 45 -13.59 -12.04 -26.55
N LEU A 46 -12.99 -12.63 -27.58
CA LEU A 46 -13.73 -13.35 -28.64
C LEU A 46 -14.70 -14.41 -28.09
N ASN A 47 -14.39 -15.05 -26.96
CA ASN A 47 -15.16 -16.20 -26.45
C ASN A 47 -15.62 -16.06 -24.98
N LYS A 48 -15.22 -15.00 -24.27
CA LYS A 48 -15.45 -14.84 -22.83
C LYS A 48 -15.50 -13.38 -22.40
N THR A 49 -16.31 -13.08 -21.42
CA THR A 49 -16.24 -11.82 -20.67
C THR A 49 -15.33 -12.00 -19.45
N ILE A 50 -14.34 -11.12 -19.30
CA ILE A 50 -13.53 -11.00 -18.09
C ILE A 50 -14.15 -9.90 -17.22
N TYR A 51 -14.48 -10.24 -15.99
CA TYR A 51 -15.08 -9.32 -15.02
C TYR A 51 -14.00 -8.77 -14.09
N LEU A 52 -13.79 -7.46 -14.14
CA LEU A 52 -12.85 -6.73 -13.30
C LEU A 52 -13.67 -5.97 -12.27
N ARG A 53 -13.80 -6.53 -11.06
CA ARG A 53 -14.86 -6.18 -10.09
C ARG A 53 -14.36 -5.64 -8.76
N GLY A 54 -13.16 -5.07 -8.71
CA GLY A 54 -12.54 -4.59 -7.47
C GLY A 54 -13.50 -3.81 -6.56
N GLN A 55 -14.16 -2.78 -7.09
CA GLN A 55 -15.07 -1.92 -6.32
C GLN A 55 -16.32 -2.68 -5.87
N LYS A 56 -16.88 -3.57 -6.71
CA LYS A 56 -18.03 -4.40 -6.32
C LYS A 56 -17.67 -5.40 -5.23
N ILE A 57 -16.49 -6.01 -5.33
CA ILE A 57 -15.97 -6.95 -4.32
C ILE A 57 -15.75 -6.21 -3.00
N TRP A 58 -15.15 -5.03 -3.03
CA TRP A 58 -15.01 -4.17 -1.85
C TRP A 58 -16.35 -3.90 -1.20
N THR A 59 -17.31 -3.36 -1.95
CA THR A 59 -18.65 -3.03 -1.43
C THR A 59 -19.33 -4.26 -0.84
N ALA A 60 -19.36 -5.39 -1.55
CA ALA A 60 -19.99 -6.61 -1.07
C ALA A 60 -19.37 -7.14 0.23
N ILE A 61 -18.03 -7.05 0.37
CA ILE A 61 -17.37 -7.49 1.60
C ILE A 61 -17.67 -6.52 2.76
N ILE A 62 -17.57 -5.21 2.54
CA ILE A 62 -17.84 -4.24 3.61
C ILE A 62 -19.29 -4.32 4.08
N ASP A 63 -20.26 -4.45 3.16
CA ASP A 63 -21.68 -4.60 3.50
C ASP A 63 -21.94 -5.86 4.33
N ASP A 64 -21.31 -6.98 3.99
CA ASP A 64 -21.38 -8.22 4.76
C ASP A 64 -20.76 -8.07 6.16
N LEU A 65 -19.63 -7.36 6.29
CA LEU A 65 -18.97 -7.10 7.56
C LEU A 65 -19.76 -6.15 8.46
N LEU A 66 -20.41 -5.13 7.88
CA LEU A 66 -21.31 -4.22 8.61
C LEU A 66 -22.39 -5.03 9.32
N ASN A 67 -23.01 -5.99 8.64
CA ASN A 67 -24.03 -6.88 9.23
C ASN A 67 -23.48 -7.89 10.25
N LYS A 68 -22.16 -8.09 10.28
CA LYS A 68 -21.46 -8.96 11.24
C LYS A 68 -20.87 -8.20 12.43
N GLY A 69 -21.25 -6.94 12.61
CA GLY A 69 -20.90 -6.12 13.77
C GLY A 69 -19.84 -5.07 13.53
N LEU A 70 -19.31 -4.92 12.30
CA LEU A 70 -18.40 -3.81 11.97
C LEU A 70 -19.08 -2.44 12.18
N ASN A 71 -20.38 -2.35 11.93
CA ASN A 71 -21.20 -1.15 12.16
C ASN A 71 -21.24 -0.71 13.65
N HIS A 72 -20.96 -1.61 14.59
CA HIS A 72 -20.91 -1.33 16.03
C HIS A 72 -19.49 -1.16 16.56
N ALA A 73 -18.47 -1.22 15.70
CA ALA A 73 -17.09 -1.11 16.11
C ALA A 73 -16.75 0.32 16.56
N ALA A 74 -16.24 0.47 17.78
CA ALA A 74 -15.79 1.76 18.28
C ALA A 74 -14.49 2.24 17.62
N LYS A 75 -13.63 1.31 17.20
CA LYS A 75 -12.34 1.58 16.54
C LYS A 75 -12.19 0.63 15.36
N VAL A 76 -11.79 1.16 14.21
CA VAL A 76 -11.57 0.39 12.98
C VAL A 76 -10.23 0.78 12.37
N LEU A 77 -9.43 -0.22 12.01
CA LEU A 77 -8.17 -0.04 11.29
C LEU A 77 -8.27 -0.73 9.93
N LEU A 78 -8.21 0.04 8.85
CA LEU A 78 -8.04 -0.48 7.50
C LEU A 78 -6.56 -0.59 7.18
N SER A 79 -6.05 -1.81 7.05
CA SER A 79 -4.66 -2.06 6.67
C SER A 79 -4.53 -2.95 5.45
N GLY A 80 -3.44 -2.78 4.72
CA GLY A 80 -3.08 -3.67 3.62
C GLY A 80 -1.64 -3.50 3.18
N CYS A 81 -1.11 -4.54 2.54
CA CYS A 81 0.22 -4.50 1.94
C CYS A 81 0.17 -4.41 0.40
N SER A 82 1.12 -3.70 -0.23
CA SER A 82 1.38 -3.73 -1.67
C SER A 82 0.17 -3.20 -2.43
N ALA A 83 -0.41 -3.96 -3.37
CA ALA A 83 -1.70 -3.62 -3.98
C ALA A 83 -2.81 -3.41 -2.93
N GLY A 84 -2.80 -4.16 -1.82
CA GLY A 84 -3.69 -3.93 -0.69
C GLY A 84 -3.37 -2.63 0.06
N GLY A 85 -2.10 -2.24 0.15
CA GLY A 85 -1.68 -0.96 0.72
C GLY A 85 -2.09 0.21 -0.17
N LEU A 86 -2.00 0.04 -1.49
CA LEU A 86 -2.53 0.98 -2.48
C LEU A 86 -4.06 1.09 -2.36
N ALA A 87 -4.76 -0.03 -2.16
CA ALA A 87 -6.20 -0.03 -1.90
C ALA A 87 -6.57 0.82 -0.68
N VAL A 88 -5.75 0.83 0.39
CA VAL A 88 -5.99 1.68 1.56
C VAL A 88 -6.05 3.17 1.17
N PHE A 89 -5.17 3.66 0.29
CA PHE A 89 -5.24 5.07 -0.18
C PHE A 89 -6.56 5.39 -0.90
N HIS A 90 -7.16 4.42 -1.60
CA HIS A 90 -8.36 4.63 -2.39
C HIS A 90 -9.66 4.41 -1.60
N HIS A 91 -9.64 3.58 -0.55
CA HIS A 91 -10.84 3.17 0.17
C HIS A 91 -10.95 3.68 1.61
N CYS A 92 -9.90 4.31 2.16
CA CYS A 92 -9.89 4.76 3.55
C CYS A 92 -11.07 5.69 3.89
N ASP A 93 -11.24 6.79 3.13
CA ASP A 93 -12.34 7.73 3.36
C ASP A 93 -13.71 7.10 3.08
N GLN A 94 -13.81 6.16 2.12
CA GLN A 94 -15.05 5.43 1.84
C GLN A 94 -15.46 4.58 3.05
N LEU A 95 -14.52 3.87 3.68
CA LEU A 95 -14.80 3.09 4.89
C LEU A 95 -15.22 3.99 6.06
N ALA A 96 -14.52 5.12 6.26
CA ALA A 96 -14.85 6.06 7.33
C ALA A 96 -16.28 6.61 7.18
N GLN A 97 -16.71 6.92 5.95
CA GLN A 97 -18.07 7.39 5.67
C GLN A 97 -19.16 6.35 5.99
N LEU A 98 -18.85 5.05 5.87
CA LEU A 98 -19.78 3.96 6.18
C LEU A 98 -19.90 3.67 7.68
N LEU A 99 -19.05 4.30 8.51
CA LEU A 99 -18.96 4.07 9.95
C LEU A 99 -19.10 5.38 10.75
N PRO A 100 -20.20 6.13 10.59
CA PRO A 100 -20.37 7.44 11.22
C PRO A 100 -20.41 7.39 12.76
N GLU A 101 -20.76 6.24 13.34
CA GLU A 101 -20.83 6.04 14.79
C GLU A 101 -19.50 5.57 15.41
N ALA A 102 -18.53 5.16 14.57
CA ALA A 102 -17.23 4.74 15.07
C ALA A 102 -16.49 5.94 15.66
N LYS A 103 -15.95 5.77 16.87
CA LYS A 103 -15.14 6.81 17.52
C LYS A 103 -13.87 7.09 16.72
N SER A 104 -13.40 6.10 15.97
CA SER A 104 -12.17 6.20 15.21
C SER A 104 -12.14 5.21 14.04
N VAL A 105 -11.94 5.72 12.83
CA VAL A 105 -11.57 4.93 11.65
C VAL A 105 -10.23 5.45 11.16
N LYS A 106 -9.24 4.57 11.09
CA LYS A 106 -7.88 4.92 10.71
C LYS A 106 -7.28 3.91 9.76
N CYS A 107 -6.23 4.30 9.07
CA CYS A 107 -5.74 3.58 7.92
C CYS A 107 -4.24 3.40 7.96
N LEU A 108 -3.76 2.21 7.57
CA LEU A 108 -2.35 1.87 7.49
C LEU A 108 -2.05 1.29 6.10
N SER A 109 -1.26 2.01 5.31
CA SER A 109 -0.72 1.49 4.06
C SER A 109 0.68 0.97 4.29
N ASP A 110 0.89 -0.32 4.04
CA ASP A 110 2.19 -0.98 4.11
C ASP A 110 2.72 -1.26 2.70
N ALA A 111 3.90 -0.76 2.34
CA ALA A 111 4.51 -0.95 1.03
C ALA A 111 3.57 -0.61 -0.16
N GLY A 112 2.60 0.27 0.07
CA GLY A 112 1.59 0.69 -0.89
C GLY A 112 1.83 2.07 -1.50
N PHE A 113 2.90 2.77 -1.08
CA PHE A 113 3.25 4.10 -1.56
C PHE A 113 4.11 4.02 -2.82
N PHE A 114 3.49 3.62 -3.94
CA PHE A 114 4.16 3.60 -5.24
C PHE A 114 4.43 5.02 -5.74
N VAL A 115 5.69 5.26 -6.13
CA VAL A 115 6.18 6.58 -6.56
C VAL A 115 6.13 6.64 -8.08
N ASP A 116 5.59 7.73 -8.61
CA ASP A 116 5.61 8.03 -10.05
C ASP A 116 6.99 8.58 -10.42
N LEU A 117 7.84 7.70 -10.96
CA LEU A 117 9.24 7.95 -11.27
C LEU A 117 9.63 7.36 -12.63
N THR A 118 10.76 7.82 -13.16
CA THR A 118 11.40 7.20 -14.33
C THR A 118 12.34 6.07 -13.90
N ASP A 119 12.43 5.04 -14.73
CA ASP A 119 13.37 3.93 -14.56
C ASP A 119 14.84 4.37 -14.75
N ILE A 120 15.79 3.45 -14.54
CA ILE A 120 17.22 3.72 -14.69
C ILE A 120 17.68 4.08 -16.12
N SER A 121 16.83 3.89 -17.13
CA SER A 121 17.08 4.35 -18.51
C SER A 121 16.54 5.77 -18.76
N GLY A 122 15.86 6.37 -17.78
CA GLY A 122 15.16 7.65 -17.92
C GLY A 122 13.75 7.53 -18.52
N SER A 123 13.26 6.31 -18.76
CA SER A 123 11.94 6.05 -19.34
C SER A 123 10.87 5.98 -18.24
N ASN A 124 9.64 6.41 -18.51
CA ASN A 124 8.54 6.25 -17.56
C ASN A 124 7.84 4.90 -17.78
N THR A 125 8.18 3.88 -17.00
CA THR A 125 7.60 2.53 -17.11
C THR A 125 6.36 2.34 -16.25
N ILE A 126 6.35 2.91 -15.04
CA ILE A 126 5.25 2.73 -14.09
C ILE A 126 3.98 3.45 -14.53
N ARG A 127 4.10 4.64 -15.14
CA ARG A 127 2.94 5.42 -15.56
C ARG A 127 2.15 4.77 -16.69
N PRO A 128 2.75 4.25 -17.78
CA PRO A 128 2.03 3.44 -18.76
C PRO A 128 1.39 2.19 -18.16
N PHE A 129 2.08 1.51 -17.23
CA PHE A 129 1.52 0.34 -16.55
C PHE A 129 0.25 0.68 -15.76
N PHE A 130 0.29 1.73 -14.94
CA PHE A 130 -0.89 2.22 -14.21
C PHE A 130 -1.95 2.82 -15.13
N ALA A 131 -1.57 3.46 -16.24
CA ALA A 131 -2.52 3.93 -17.24
C ALA A 131 -3.33 2.77 -17.83
N SER A 132 -2.66 1.68 -18.20
CA SER A 132 -3.31 0.46 -18.68
C SER A 132 -4.22 -0.14 -17.61
N LEU A 133 -3.79 -0.19 -16.34
CA LEU A 133 -4.61 -0.69 -15.25
C LEU A 133 -5.87 0.16 -15.03
N VAL A 134 -5.72 1.49 -14.92
CA VAL A 134 -6.81 2.44 -14.70
C VAL A 134 -7.83 2.38 -15.83
N SER A 135 -7.35 2.30 -17.07
CA SER A 135 -8.20 2.18 -18.26
C SER A 135 -8.92 0.83 -18.31
N LEU A 136 -8.18 -0.28 -18.22
CA LEU A 136 -8.72 -1.63 -18.34
C LEU A 136 -9.79 -1.92 -17.28
N GLN A 137 -9.55 -1.50 -16.04
CA GLN A 137 -10.44 -1.77 -14.91
C GLN A 137 -11.51 -0.68 -14.68
N GLY A 138 -11.52 0.39 -15.48
CA GLY A 138 -12.45 1.51 -15.31
C GLY A 138 -12.34 2.18 -13.94
N ILE A 139 -11.12 2.30 -13.41
CA ILE A 139 -10.85 2.80 -12.04
C ILE A 139 -11.15 4.30 -11.91
N ALA A 140 -10.97 5.07 -13.00
CA ALA A 140 -11.04 6.54 -12.97
C ALA A 140 -12.29 7.12 -12.27
N LYS A 141 -13.45 6.46 -12.39
CA LYS A 141 -14.72 6.89 -11.79
C LYS A 141 -14.81 6.72 -10.26
N PHE A 142 -13.90 5.93 -9.67
CA PHE A 142 -13.87 5.61 -8.23
C PHE A 142 -12.75 6.32 -7.48
N LEU A 143 -11.88 7.05 -8.18
CA LEU A 143 -10.82 7.83 -7.55
C LEU A 143 -11.37 9.06 -6.82
N ASN A 144 -10.55 9.61 -5.91
CA ASN A 144 -10.92 10.79 -5.14
C ASN A 144 -11.21 11.97 -6.09
N LYS A 145 -12.48 12.40 -6.12
CA LYS A 145 -12.96 13.45 -7.04
C LYS A 145 -12.24 14.78 -6.86
N LYS A 146 -11.84 15.14 -5.64
CA LYS A 146 -11.08 16.38 -5.37
C LYS A 146 -9.68 16.31 -5.96
N CYS A 147 -9.02 15.15 -5.84
CA CYS A 147 -7.74 14.91 -6.49
C CYS A 147 -7.89 15.04 -8.02
N VAL A 148 -8.85 14.31 -8.61
CA VAL A 148 -9.04 14.28 -10.06
C VAL A 148 -9.33 15.68 -10.60
N ALA A 149 -10.18 16.44 -9.92
CA ALA A 149 -10.48 17.83 -10.29
C ALA A 149 -9.24 18.75 -10.19
N SER A 150 -8.34 18.51 -9.24
CA SER A 150 -7.15 19.33 -9.05
C SER A 150 -6.05 19.09 -10.09
N TYR A 151 -5.95 17.88 -10.63
CA TYR A 151 -4.92 17.52 -11.61
C TYR A 151 -5.44 17.44 -13.04
N GLY A 152 -6.75 17.28 -13.23
CA GLY A 152 -7.35 17.08 -14.56
C GLY A 152 -7.06 15.73 -15.20
N ASP A 153 -6.37 14.83 -14.48
CA ASP A 153 -5.97 13.50 -14.94
C ASP A 153 -6.24 12.44 -13.85
N PRO A 154 -7.17 11.50 -14.08
CA PRO A 154 -7.43 10.41 -13.14
C PRO A 154 -6.21 9.53 -12.85
N LEU A 155 -5.34 9.29 -13.83
CA LEU A 155 -4.15 8.44 -13.64
C LEU A 155 -3.24 9.01 -12.55
N THR A 156 -3.02 10.32 -12.57
CA THR A 156 -2.25 11.01 -11.53
C THR A 156 -2.79 10.71 -10.13
N CYS A 157 -4.11 10.63 -9.97
CA CYS A 157 -4.76 10.35 -8.68
C CYS A 157 -4.84 8.87 -8.30
N PHE A 158 -4.40 7.97 -9.17
CA PHE A 158 -4.15 6.58 -8.80
C PHE A 158 -2.84 6.44 -8.01
N PHE A 159 -1.87 7.33 -8.23
CA PHE A 159 -0.62 7.32 -7.48
C PHE A 159 -0.80 7.94 -6.07
N PRO A 160 -0.38 7.23 -5.00
CA PRO A 160 -0.46 7.71 -3.62
C PRO A 160 0.16 9.08 -3.38
N GLN A 161 1.28 9.40 -4.05
CA GLN A 161 1.99 10.66 -3.87
C GLN A 161 1.15 11.90 -4.18
N TYR A 162 0.11 11.76 -5.03
CA TYR A 162 -0.83 12.83 -5.35
C TYR A 162 -2.15 12.68 -4.56
N ALA A 163 -2.65 11.45 -4.44
CA ALA A 163 -3.92 11.16 -3.78
C ALA A 163 -3.93 11.51 -2.28
N ILE A 164 -2.80 11.34 -1.59
CA ILE A 164 -2.71 11.44 -0.12
C ILE A 164 -3.16 12.79 0.44
N ARG A 165 -2.99 13.89 -0.30
CA ARG A 165 -3.43 15.24 0.13
C ARG A 165 -4.94 15.40 0.22
N TYR A 166 -5.70 14.48 -0.39
CA TYR A 166 -7.15 14.54 -0.48
C TYR A 166 -7.84 13.50 0.41
N ILE A 167 -7.06 12.73 1.17
CA ILE A 167 -7.55 11.79 2.18
C ILE A 167 -7.78 12.55 3.48
N SER A 168 -8.98 12.44 4.03
CA SER A 168 -9.39 13.17 5.23
C SER A 168 -9.17 12.35 6.50
N SER A 169 -9.25 11.03 6.38
CA SER A 169 -9.14 10.10 7.50
C SER A 169 -7.68 9.99 8.00
N PRO A 170 -7.46 9.76 9.31
CA PRO A 170 -6.12 9.58 9.84
C PRO A 170 -5.40 8.40 9.17
N PHE A 171 -4.18 8.67 8.69
CA PHE A 171 -3.47 7.76 7.81
C PHE A 171 -2.04 7.50 8.31
N PHE A 172 -1.58 6.26 8.21
CA PHE A 172 -0.23 5.86 8.53
C PHE A 172 0.43 5.18 7.34
N ILE A 173 1.61 5.65 6.93
CA ILE A 173 2.38 5.09 5.82
C ILE A 173 3.56 4.31 6.40
N LEU A 174 3.51 2.99 6.31
CA LEU A 174 4.63 2.10 6.54
C LEU A 174 5.24 1.76 5.19
N ASN A 175 6.45 2.21 4.89
CA ASN A 175 7.04 1.93 3.58
C ASN A 175 8.56 1.82 3.69
N PRO A 176 9.20 0.80 3.12
CA PRO A 176 10.64 0.84 2.94
C PRO A 176 11.01 1.96 1.97
N ALA A 177 12.09 2.69 2.25
CA ALA A 177 12.65 3.67 1.30
C ALA A 177 13.21 3.00 0.05
N TYR A 178 13.60 1.73 0.18
CA TYR A 178 14.05 0.84 -0.88
C TYR A 178 13.04 -0.29 -1.07
N ASP A 179 11.77 0.07 -1.32
CA ASP A 179 10.73 -0.94 -1.55
C ASP A 179 11.13 -1.87 -2.69
N MET A 180 11.19 -3.17 -2.39
CA MET A 180 11.71 -4.17 -3.31
C MET A 180 10.86 -4.31 -4.57
N PHE A 181 9.54 -4.10 -4.49
CA PHE A 181 8.70 -4.15 -5.68
C PHE A 181 8.95 -2.93 -6.57
N GLN A 182 8.93 -1.71 -6.00
CA GLN A 182 9.25 -0.49 -6.72
C GLN A 182 10.65 -0.57 -7.35
N PHE A 183 11.65 -1.05 -6.62
CA PHE A 183 13.00 -1.23 -7.14
C PHE A 183 13.03 -2.20 -8.33
N THR A 184 12.52 -3.42 -8.17
CA THR A 184 12.72 -4.49 -9.15
C THR A 184 11.78 -4.45 -10.35
N HIS A 185 10.58 -3.89 -10.20
CA HIS A 185 9.55 -3.89 -11.24
C HIS A 185 9.27 -2.51 -11.85
N CYS A 186 9.60 -1.43 -11.14
CA CYS A 186 9.28 -0.07 -11.60
C CYS A 186 10.54 0.74 -11.92
N PHE A 187 11.57 0.67 -11.07
CA PHE A 187 12.80 1.46 -11.24
C PHE A 187 13.85 0.74 -12.10
N VAL A 188 13.98 -0.58 -11.95
CA VAL A 188 14.84 -1.43 -12.77
C VAL A 188 14.04 -2.60 -13.38
N PRO A 189 13.00 -2.35 -14.18
CA PRO A 189 12.32 -3.42 -14.91
C PRO A 189 13.28 -4.14 -15.88
N PRO A 190 12.94 -5.37 -16.35
CA PRO A 190 13.75 -6.07 -17.36
C PRO A 190 13.98 -5.25 -18.64
N SER A 191 13.04 -4.37 -19.00
CA SER A 191 13.17 -3.49 -20.18
C SER A 191 14.27 -2.44 -20.07
N SER A 192 14.67 -2.04 -18.86
CA SER A 192 15.73 -1.04 -18.63
C SER A 192 17.08 -1.65 -18.26
N ASP A 193 17.15 -2.97 -18.07
CA ASP A 193 18.38 -3.73 -17.80
C ASP A 193 18.54 -4.93 -18.76
N PRO A 194 18.58 -4.71 -20.09
CA PRO A 194 18.62 -5.80 -21.06
C PRO A 194 19.90 -6.65 -21.00
N SER A 195 21.00 -6.08 -20.50
CA SER A 195 22.27 -6.78 -20.30
C SER A 195 22.40 -7.44 -18.91
N GLY A 196 21.37 -7.33 -18.06
CA GLY A 196 21.27 -8.02 -16.78
C GLY A 196 22.26 -7.54 -15.72
N GLN A 197 22.79 -6.32 -15.80
CA GLN A 197 23.78 -5.77 -14.87
C GLN A 197 23.24 -5.68 -13.44
N TRP A 198 21.93 -5.51 -13.29
CA TRP A 198 21.27 -5.42 -11.99
C TRP A 198 20.78 -6.76 -11.46
N SER A 199 20.87 -7.84 -12.24
CA SER A 199 20.28 -9.14 -11.86
C SER A 199 20.84 -9.66 -10.53
N LYS A 200 22.16 -9.54 -10.33
CA LYS A 200 22.82 -9.94 -9.07
C LYS A 200 22.37 -9.07 -7.89
N CYS A 201 22.46 -7.75 -8.05
CA CYS A 201 22.06 -6.76 -7.05
C CYS A 201 20.58 -6.90 -6.62
N LYS A 202 19.67 -7.25 -7.55
CA LYS A 202 18.24 -7.49 -7.26
C LYS A 202 18.00 -8.76 -6.43
N LEU A 203 18.85 -9.77 -6.58
CA LEU A 203 18.75 -11.04 -5.86
C LEU A 203 19.46 -10.96 -4.50
N ASN A 204 20.61 -10.29 -4.48
CA ASN A 204 21.47 -10.14 -3.32
C ASN A 204 22.06 -8.73 -3.28
N GLN A 205 21.69 -7.97 -2.26
CA GLN A 205 22.15 -6.59 -2.07
C GLN A 205 23.66 -6.46 -1.84
N ASP A 206 24.30 -7.51 -1.32
CA ASP A 206 25.75 -7.54 -1.10
C ASP A 206 26.53 -7.62 -2.44
N GLU A 207 25.83 -7.94 -3.53
CA GLU A 207 26.38 -7.98 -4.89
C GLU A 207 26.14 -6.68 -5.67
N CYS A 208 25.55 -5.66 -5.05
CA CYS A 208 25.44 -4.34 -5.66
C CYS A 208 26.81 -3.65 -5.69
N SER A 209 27.22 -3.17 -6.85
CA SER A 209 28.38 -2.27 -6.98
C SER A 209 28.15 -0.92 -6.31
N ALA A 210 29.22 -0.18 -6.00
CA ALA A 210 29.12 1.17 -5.44
C ALA A 210 28.25 2.11 -6.31
N ALA A 211 28.35 2.01 -7.63
CA ALA A 211 27.53 2.79 -8.57
C ALA A 211 26.04 2.41 -8.49
N GLN A 212 25.72 1.12 -8.35
CA GLN A 212 24.34 0.66 -8.17
C GLN A 212 23.76 1.13 -6.83
N ILE A 213 24.57 1.13 -5.77
CA ILE A 213 24.19 1.65 -4.46
C ILE A 213 23.87 3.15 -4.54
N GLU A 214 24.69 3.94 -5.25
CA GLU A 214 24.43 5.38 -5.46
C GLU A 214 23.09 5.61 -6.18
N VAL A 215 22.81 4.82 -7.22
CA VAL A 215 21.53 4.88 -7.95
C VAL A 215 20.35 4.49 -7.04
N LEU A 216 20.51 3.48 -6.16
CA LEU A 216 19.49 3.12 -5.16
C LEU A 216 19.28 4.25 -4.13
N GLN A 217 20.33 4.94 -3.69
CA GLN A 217 20.20 6.10 -2.83
C GLN A 217 19.39 7.22 -3.51
N GLY A 218 19.53 7.36 -4.83
CA GLY A 218 18.66 8.20 -5.66
C GLY A 218 17.18 7.82 -5.58
N LEU A 219 16.85 6.52 -5.68
CA LEU A 219 15.48 6.01 -5.48
C LEU A 219 14.94 6.39 -4.10
N ARG A 220 15.71 6.13 -3.03
CA ARG A 220 15.33 6.52 -1.66
C ARG A 220 15.01 8.02 -1.57
N ASN A 221 15.85 8.87 -2.14
CA ASN A 221 15.66 10.32 -2.07
C ASN A 221 14.38 10.75 -2.80
N GLN A 222 14.07 10.12 -3.94
CA GLN A 222 12.81 10.36 -4.66
C GLN A 222 11.59 9.92 -3.83
N THR A 223 11.65 8.76 -3.18
CA THR A 223 10.58 8.29 -2.29
C THR A 223 10.36 9.23 -1.12
N LEU A 224 11.42 9.69 -0.46
CA LEU A 224 11.32 10.64 0.66
C LEU A 224 10.74 11.98 0.20
N LYS A 225 11.18 12.49 -0.96
CA LYS A 225 10.64 13.72 -1.55
C LYS A 225 9.16 13.59 -1.89
N ALA A 226 8.73 12.45 -2.43
CA ALA A 226 7.33 12.19 -2.77
C ALA A 226 6.41 12.17 -1.52
N LEU A 227 6.97 11.94 -0.32
CA LEU A 227 6.25 11.95 0.95
C LEU A 227 6.18 13.34 1.61
N GLU A 228 7.00 14.32 1.21
CA GLU A 228 6.98 15.69 1.76
C GLU A 228 5.59 16.33 1.80
N PRO A 229 4.69 16.10 0.82
CA PRO A 229 3.37 16.70 0.87
C PRO A 229 2.40 16.05 1.86
N PHE A 230 2.77 14.94 2.49
CA PHE A 230 1.91 14.27 3.44
C PHE A 230 1.78 15.10 4.72
N ASN A 231 0.55 15.41 5.12
CA ASN A 231 0.30 16.15 6.33
C ASN A 231 0.54 15.27 7.57
N LEU A 232 1.71 15.43 8.20
CA LEU A 232 2.07 14.73 9.43
C LEU A 232 1.23 15.17 10.65
N SER A 233 0.38 16.20 10.55
CA SER A 233 -0.54 16.56 11.65
C SER A 233 -1.76 15.64 11.73
N THR A 234 -2.13 14.98 10.63
CA THR A 234 -3.30 14.09 10.54
C THR A 234 -2.92 12.63 10.39
N GLY A 235 -1.62 12.29 10.49
CA GLY A 235 -1.15 10.94 10.22
C GLY A 235 0.32 10.76 10.56
N GLY A 236 0.90 9.61 10.22
CA GLY A 236 2.31 9.27 10.52
C GLY A 236 3.00 8.49 9.42
N THR A 237 4.32 8.48 9.44
CA THR A 237 5.12 7.65 8.54
C THR A 237 6.14 6.83 9.32
N PHE A 238 6.40 5.61 8.84
CA PHE A 238 7.52 4.78 9.25
C PHE A 238 8.27 4.37 7.98
N ILE A 239 9.28 5.17 7.63
CA ILE A 239 10.09 4.98 6.43
C ILE A 239 11.47 4.47 6.80
N ASN A 240 11.68 3.16 6.68
CA ASN A 240 12.96 2.53 7.01
C ASN A 240 13.84 2.28 5.79
N SER A 241 15.11 1.98 6.03
CA SER A 241 16.10 1.74 4.97
C SER A 241 16.25 0.26 4.60
N CYS A 242 15.30 -0.60 4.97
CA CYS A 242 15.36 -2.02 4.60
C CYS A 242 15.05 -2.19 3.10
N LEU A 243 15.68 -3.17 2.46
CA LEU A 243 15.20 -3.72 1.20
C LEU A 243 14.11 -4.76 1.53
N ALA A 244 12.86 -4.31 1.54
CA ALA A 244 11.73 -5.14 1.94
C ALA A 244 10.51 -4.83 1.07
N HIS A 245 9.51 -5.70 1.14
CA HIS A 245 8.17 -5.47 0.60
C HIS A 245 7.18 -6.23 1.47
N CYS A 246 6.16 -5.54 2.00
CA CYS A 246 5.32 -5.99 3.11
C CYS A 246 6.07 -6.20 4.43
N GLN A 247 5.60 -5.55 5.48
CA GLN A 247 6.22 -5.59 6.81
C GLN A 247 5.22 -5.82 7.94
N SER A 248 4.00 -5.30 7.82
CA SER A 248 2.98 -5.35 8.87
C SER A 248 2.45 -6.75 9.13
N GLU A 249 2.40 -7.62 8.12
CA GLU A 249 1.84 -8.98 8.24
C GLU A 249 2.90 -10.06 8.46
N LEU A 250 4.19 -9.72 8.44
CA LEU A 250 5.28 -10.65 8.68
C LEU A 250 5.79 -10.46 10.11
N GLN A 251 5.90 -11.56 10.87
CA GLN A 251 6.25 -11.46 12.28
C GLN A 251 7.66 -10.86 12.50
N ASP A 252 8.60 -11.25 11.65
CA ASP A 252 10.01 -10.83 11.71
C ASP A 252 10.16 -9.30 11.57
N SER A 253 9.38 -8.69 10.69
CA SER A 253 9.43 -7.24 10.48
C SER A 253 8.42 -6.46 11.31
N TRP A 254 7.37 -7.09 11.84
CA TRP A 254 6.39 -6.44 12.71
C TRP A 254 6.88 -6.28 14.14
N PHE A 255 7.27 -7.38 14.80
CA PHE A 255 7.55 -7.35 16.24
C PHE A 255 8.60 -8.36 16.76
N ALA A 256 9.50 -8.84 15.91
CA ALA A 256 10.66 -9.62 16.37
C ALA A 256 11.73 -8.74 17.09
N PRO A 257 12.67 -9.33 17.85
CA PRO A 257 13.75 -8.58 18.51
C PRO A 257 14.56 -7.66 17.56
N ASP A 258 14.80 -8.13 16.34
CA ASP A 258 15.53 -7.52 15.24
C ASP A 258 14.63 -6.84 14.20
N SER A 259 13.32 -6.71 14.46
CA SER A 259 12.39 -5.97 13.60
C SER A 259 12.90 -4.55 13.32
N PRO A 260 12.64 -3.98 12.12
CA PRO A 260 13.09 -2.63 11.75
C PRO A 260 12.77 -1.55 12.79
N ARG A 261 13.73 -0.65 13.02
CA ARG A 261 13.62 0.48 13.94
C ARG A 261 14.08 1.77 13.27
N LEU A 262 13.44 2.88 13.64
CA LEU A 262 13.90 4.23 13.29
C LEU A 262 14.45 4.89 14.54
N GLY A 263 15.77 4.90 14.71
CA GLY A 263 16.39 5.16 16.02
C GLY A 263 16.01 4.05 17.01
N ASN A 264 15.63 4.39 18.25
CA ASN A 264 15.26 3.41 19.27
C ASN A 264 13.81 2.91 19.17
N LYS A 265 13.13 3.23 18.08
CA LYS A 265 11.69 3.20 17.94
C LYS A 265 11.26 2.12 16.91
N ARG A 266 10.62 1.02 17.36
CA ARG A 266 10.06 -0.06 16.49
C ARG A 266 8.79 0.40 15.76
N GLN A 267 8.33 -0.32 14.75
CA GLN A 267 7.02 -0.05 14.10
C GLN A 267 5.86 0.06 15.12
N LEU A 268 5.89 -0.75 16.18
CA LEU A 268 4.87 -0.83 17.23
C LEU A 268 5.14 -0.01 18.52
N VAL A 269 6.41 0.25 18.91
CA VAL A 269 6.73 0.60 20.31
C VAL A 269 6.75 2.10 20.61
N THR A 270 6.26 2.95 19.71
CA THR A 270 6.75 4.34 19.70
C THR A 270 5.73 5.38 20.04
N GLY A 271 4.51 4.95 20.37
CA GLY A 271 3.36 5.83 20.36
C GLY A 271 3.05 6.35 18.94
N THR A 272 3.92 6.20 17.94
CA THR A 272 3.72 6.86 16.64
C THR A 272 2.63 6.18 15.83
N LEU A 273 2.47 4.85 15.96
CA LEU A 273 1.34 4.15 15.36
C LEU A 273 0.08 4.24 16.21
N LYS A 274 0.15 4.26 17.55
CA LYS A 274 -1.03 4.21 18.46
C LYS A 274 -1.56 5.58 18.93
N GLU A 275 -0.72 6.61 18.90
CA GLU A 275 -1.08 8.01 19.15
C GLU A 275 -1.54 8.68 17.85
N ARG A 276 -1.06 8.19 16.69
CA ARG A 276 -1.50 8.66 15.37
C ARG A 276 -2.56 7.75 14.73
N LEU A 277 -2.54 6.43 15.01
CA LEU A 277 -3.73 5.56 14.99
C LEU A 277 -4.44 5.56 16.34
#